data_AF-A0A7W1Z9T9-F1
#
_entry.id   AF-A0A7W1Z9T9-F1
#
_cell.length_a   1.000
_cell.length_b   1.000
_cell.length_c   1.000
_cell.angle_alpha   90.00
_cell.angle_beta   90.00
_cell.angle_gamma   90.00
#
_symmetry.space_group_name_H-M   'P 1'
#
loop_
_entity.id
_entity.type
_entity.pdbx_description
1 polymer ?
#
loop_
_entity_poly.entity_id
_entity_poly.type
_entity_poly.pdbx_seq_one_letter_code
_entity_poly.pdbx_strand_id
1 'polypeptide(L)'
;MNRFAKLGGLLGIAYCIAGFVLVFLGWNGAASNDSASAQFPYLISGGIAGLGLVVVGAALIVAHSLRTDRVELRGSIDDLRSAIEHMSASAGTAVASTGSSAGANRLAGTDNVEGDVVLAGAESYHRTTCSLVADQSDVVAMPLEEAAASGRAACRVCNPGGDA
;
A
#
# COMPACT_ATOMS: atom_id res chain seq x y z
N MET A 1 -0.78 -11.92 -14.45
CA MET A 1 -0.19 -13.26 -14.67
C MET A 1 -0.59 -14.18 -13.50
N ASN A 2 -1.90 -14.36 -13.23
CA ASN A 2 -2.40 -14.82 -11.92
C ASN A 2 -3.12 -16.19 -11.98
N ARG A 3 -3.15 -16.84 -13.14
CA ARG A 3 -3.91 -18.09 -13.33
C ARG A 3 -3.27 -19.25 -12.55
N PHE A 4 -1.95 -19.37 -12.56
CA PHE A 4 -1.23 -20.43 -11.85
C PHE A 4 -1.41 -20.40 -10.33
N ALA A 5 -1.53 -19.20 -9.74
CA ALA A 5 -1.85 -19.04 -8.33
C ALA A 5 -3.26 -19.59 -8.03
N LYS A 6 -4.27 -19.14 -8.79
CA LYS A 6 -5.66 -19.63 -8.63
C LYS A 6 -5.79 -21.13 -8.87
N LEU A 7 -5.01 -21.70 -9.79
CA LEU A 7 -5.01 -23.14 -10.07
C LEU A 7 -4.58 -23.97 -8.85
N GLY A 8 -3.60 -23.51 -8.05
CA GLY A 8 -3.12 -24.23 -6.88
C GLY A 8 -4.18 -24.41 -5.80
N GLY A 9 -4.88 -23.33 -5.44
CA GLY A 9 -5.99 -23.38 -4.49
C GLY A 9 -7.17 -24.21 -5.02
N LEU A 10 -7.52 -24.05 -6.30
CA LEU A 10 -8.61 -24.81 -6.94
C LEU A 10 -8.33 -26.32 -6.96
N LEU A 11 -7.10 -26.72 -7.29
CA LEU A 11 -6.66 -28.12 -7.26
C LEU A 11 -6.73 -28.72 -5.86
N GLY A 12 -6.33 -27.97 -4.83
CA GLY A 12 -6.42 -28.41 -3.44
C GLY A 12 -7.87 -28.66 -3.01
N ILE A 13 -8.80 -27.74 -3.35
CA ILE A 13 -10.23 -27.89 -3.10
C ILE A 13 -10.78 -29.12 -3.84
N ALA A 14 -10.41 -29.31 -5.11
CA ALA A 14 -10.83 -30.46 -5.91
C ALA A 14 -10.37 -31.79 -5.28
N TYR A 15 -9.13 -31.86 -4.77
CA TYR A 15 -8.61 -33.02 -4.05
C TYR A 15 -9.38 -33.30 -2.76
N CYS A 16 -9.71 -32.27 -1.98
CA CYS A 16 -10.53 -32.44 -0.78
C CYS A 16 -11.92 -33.00 -1.11
N ILE A 17 -12.61 -32.43 -2.11
CA ILE A 17 -13.93 -32.90 -2.54
C ILE A 17 -13.85 -34.34 -3.03
N ALA A 18 -12.89 -34.67 -3.88
CA ALA A 18 -12.68 -36.04 -4.35
C ALA A 18 -12.40 -37.01 -3.19
N GLY A 19 -11.68 -36.57 -2.16
CA GLY A 19 -11.39 -37.37 -0.97
C GLY A 19 -12.64 -37.67 -0.16
N PHE A 20 -13.49 -36.65 0.09
CA PHE A 20 -14.77 -36.85 0.74
C PHE A 20 -15.70 -37.78 -0.04
N VAL A 21 -15.72 -37.66 -1.37
CA VAL A 21 -16.48 -38.57 -2.24
C VAL A 21 -15.97 -40.01 -2.07
N LEU A 22 -14.66 -40.25 -2.09
CA LEU A 22 -14.09 -41.59 -1.85
C LEU A 22 -14.45 -42.15 -0.48
N VAL A 23 -14.41 -41.34 0.58
CA VAL A 23 -14.82 -41.76 1.93
C VAL A 23 -16.30 -42.16 1.93
N PHE A 24 -17.16 -41.40 1.27
CA PHE A 24 -18.59 -41.70 1.16
C PHE A 24 -18.84 -43.02 0.40
N LEU A 25 -18.16 -43.23 -0.74
CA LEU A 25 -18.23 -44.47 -1.50
C LEU A 25 -17.71 -45.68 -0.70
N GLY A 26 -16.61 -45.49 0.04
CA GLY A 26 -16.06 -46.51 0.94
C GLY A 26 -17.03 -46.89 2.05
N TRP A 27 -17.67 -45.90 2.66
CA TRP A 27 -18.70 -46.14 3.67
C TRP A 27 -19.91 -46.87 3.06
N ASN A 28 -20.44 -46.41 1.93
CA ASN A 28 -21.59 -47.05 1.29
C ASN A 28 -21.30 -48.52 0.93
N GLY A 29 -20.11 -48.81 0.41
CA GLY A 29 -19.67 -50.17 0.13
C GLY A 29 -19.49 -51.03 1.38
N ALA A 30 -18.96 -50.47 2.47
CA ALA A 30 -18.88 -51.20 3.74
C ALA A 30 -20.27 -51.45 4.35
N ALA A 31 -21.17 -50.46 4.28
CA ALA A 31 -22.52 -50.53 4.85
C ALA A 31 -23.45 -51.51 4.12
N SER A 32 -23.21 -51.77 2.82
CA SER A 32 -24.00 -52.75 2.05
C SER A 32 -23.61 -54.21 2.29
N ASN A 33 -22.60 -54.49 3.13
CA ASN A 33 -22.08 -55.84 3.37
C ASN A 33 -22.25 -56.26 4.83
N ASP A 34 -22.91 -57.40 5.07
CA ASP A 34 -23.18 -57.90 6.44
C ASP A 34 -21.97 -58.57 7.10
N SER A 35 -20.98 -58.99 6.31
CA SER A 35 -19.77 -59.66 6.80
C SER A 35 -18.66 -58.66 7.10
N ALA A 36 -18.20 -58.58 8.36
CA ALA A 36 -17.11 -57.70 8.76
C ALA A 36 -15.83 -57.91 7.93
N SER A 37 -15.51 -59.16 7.55
CA SER A 37 -14.37 -59.47 6.68
C SER A 37 -14.45 -58.83 5.30
N ALA A 38 -15.67 -58.63 4.77
CA ALA A 38 -15.91 -57.96 3.50
C ALA A 38 -15.91 -56.43 3.62
N GLN A 39 -16.02 -55.88 4.84
CA GLN A 39 -16.02 -54.43 5.09
C GLN A 39 -14.60 -53.82 5.12
N PHE A 40 -13.61 -54.56 5.65
CA PHE A 40 -12.22 -54.06 5.77
C PHE A 40 -11.62 -53.56 4.45
N PRO A 41 -11.78 -54.24 3.31
CA PRO A 41 -11.28 -53.74 2.03
C PRO A 41 -11.86 -52.37 1.62
N TYR A 42 -13.16 -52.13 1.89
CA TYR A 42 -13.81 -50.85 1.61
C TYR A 42 -13.32 -49.74 2.55
N LEU A 43 -13.08 -50.06 3.83
CA LEU A 43 -12.55 -49.09 4.79
C LEU A 43 -11.10 -48.67 4.46
N ILE A 44 -10.26 -49.61 4.02
CA ILE A 44 -8.88 -49.31 3.62
C ILE A 44 -8.88 -48.52 2.30
N SER A 45 -9.60 -48.98 1.29
CA SER A 45 -9.58 -48.35 -0.05
C SER A 45 -10.34 -47.02 -0.11
N GLY A 46 -11.50 -46.89 0.53
CA GLY A 46 -12.29 -45.66 0.51
C GLY A 46 -12.00 -44.73 1.68
N GLY A 47 -11.82 -45.27 2.88
CA GLY A 47 -11.55 -44.50 4.09
C GLY A 47 -10.11 -43.98 4.15
N ILE A 48 -9.12 -44.87 4.19
CA ILE A 48 -7.70 -44.46 4.33
C ILE A 48 -7.24 -43.69 3.09
N ALA A 49 -7.53 -44.19 1.89
CA ALA A 49 -7.13 -43.48 0.67
C ALA A 49 -7.86 -42.14 0.52
N GLY A 50 -9.16 -42.08 0.85
CA GLY A 50 -9.94 -40.85 0.83
C GLY A 50 -9.42 -39.80 1.82
N LEU A 51 -9.12 -40.19 3.06
CA LEU A 51 -8.49 -39.32 4.05
C LEU A 51 -7.11 -38.84 3.61
N GLY A 52 -6.29 -39.74 3.04
CA GLY A 52 -5.00 -39.37 2.46
C GLY A 52 -5.14 -38.29 1.38
N LEU A 53 -6.16 -38.42 0.52
CA LEU A 53 -6.46 -37.43 -0.52
C LEU A 53 -6.88 -36.07 0.07
N VAL A 54 -7.70 -36.08 1.13
CA VAL A 54 -8.09 -34.85 1.86
C VAL A 54 -6.87 -34.17 2.50
N VAL A 55 -5.98 -34.94 3.12
CA VAL A 55 -4.74 -34.40 3.73
C VAL A 55 -3.85 -33.76 2.66
N VAL A 56 -3.68 -34.42 1.51
CA VAL A 56 -2.92 -33.86 0.38
C VAL A 56 -3.59 -32.57 -0.14
N GLY A 57 -4.93 -32.58 -0.29
CA GLY A 57 -5.68 -31.39 -0.70
C GLY A 57 -5.52 -30.23 0.27
N ALA A 58 -5.62 -30.47 1.57
CA ALA A 58 -5.40 -29.47 2.61
C ALA A 58 -3.96 -28.94 2.60
N ALA A 59 -2.97 -29.81 2.45
CA ALA A 59 -1.57 -29.41 2.35
C ALA A 59 -1.31 -28.52 1.12
N LEU A 60 -1.96 -28.80 -0.02
CA LEU A 60 -1.90 -27.95 -1.22
C LEU A 60 -2.51 -26.56 -0.97
N ILE A 61 -3.65 -26.50 -0.28
CA ILE A 61 -4.30 -25.23 0.09
C ILE A 61 -3.37 -24.42 1.00
N VAL A 62 -2.82 -25.02 2.05
CA VAL A 62 -1.91 -24.35 2.98
C VAL A 62 -0.64 -23.89 2.26
N ALA A 63 -0.04 -24.73 1.41
CA ALA A 63 1.12 -24.36 0.62
C ALA A 63 0.82 -23.20 -0.33
N HIS A 64 -0.40 -23.12 -0.85
CA HIS A 64 -0.85 -21.99 -1.66
C HIS A 64 -0.99 -20.71 -0.83
N SER A 65 -1.66 -20.76 0.33
CA SER A 65 -1.78 -19.63 1.26
C SER A 65 -0.42 -19.09 1.67
N LEU A 66 0.50 -19.96 2.10
CA LEU A 66 1.86 -19.58 2.49
C LEU A 66 2.69 -18.96 1.35
N ARG A 67 2.36 -19.24 0.09
CA ARG A 67 3.02 -18.58 -1.05
C ARG A 67 2.46 -17.18 -1.26
N THR A 68 1.15 -17.02 -1.15
CA THR A 68 0.47 -15.72 -1.26
C THR A 68 0.90 -14.79 -0.13
N ASP A 69 0.89 -15.27 1.11
CA ASP A 69 1.30 -14.49 2.30
C ASP A 69 2.75 -14.00 2.18
N ARG A 70 3.65 -14.83 1.65
CA ARG A 70 5.06 -14.43 1.43
C ARG A 70 5.21 -13.33 0.39
N VAL A 71 4.35 -13.30 -0.62
CA VAL A 71 4.38 -12.24 -1.65
C VAL A 71 3.88 -10.94 -1.04
N GLU A 72 2.78 -10.97 -0.30
CA GLU A 72 2.21 -9.81 0.39
C GLU A 72 3.15 -9.23 1.44
N LEU A 73 3.77 -10.09 2.25
CA LEU A 73 4.73 -9.67 3.27
C LEU A 73 5.97 -9.01 2.67
N ARG A 74 6.47 -9.50 1.52
CA ARG A 74 7.58 -8.86 0.81
C ARG A 74 7.20 -7.48 0.29
N GLY A 75 6.01 -7.34 -0.30
CA GLY A 75 5.50 -6.04 -0.74
C GLY A 75 5.40 -5.05 0.42
N SER A 76 4.87 -5.50 1.56
CA SER A 76 4.76 -4.67 2.77
C SER A 76 6.12 -4.19 3.29
N ILE A 77 7.16 -5.03 3.20
CA ILE A 77 8.54 -4.67 3.59
C ILE A 77 9.13 -3.65 2.60
N ASP A 78 8.91 -3.83 1.30
CA ASP A 78 9.40 -2.89 0.29
C ASP A 78 8.72 -1.52 0.42
N ASP A 79 7.41 -1.48 0.69
CA ASP A 79 6.67 -0.24 0.95
C ASP A 79 7.20 0.49 2.20
N LEU A 80 7.48 -0.25 3.28
CA LEU A 80 8.10 0.31 4.49
C LEU A 80 9.50 0.87 4.22
N ARG A 81 10.30 0.19 3.39
CA ARG A 81 11.63 0.68 3.00
C ARG A 81 11.53 1.98 2.21
N SER A 82 10.66 2.06 1.22
CA SER A 82 10.46 3.28 0.44
C SER A 82 9.95 4.45 1.32
N ALA A 83 9.06 4.19 2.27
CA ALA A 83 8.60 5.21 3.21
C ALA A 83 9.74 5.75 4.10
N ILE A 84 10.64 4.87 4.58
CA ILE A 84 11.82 5.28 5.36
C ILE A 84 12.80 6.07 4.50
N GLU A 85 13.03 5.66 3.25
CA GLU A 85 13.88 6.40 2.30
C GLU A 85 13.34 7.80 2.05
N HIS A 86 12.03 7.96 1.82
CA HIS A 86 11.40 9.27 1.63
C HIS A 86 11.47 10.15 2.89
N MET A 87 11.32 9.56 4.08
CA MET A 87 11.44 10.28 5.35
C MET A 87 12.89 10.72 5.65
N SER A 88 13.88 9.89 5.32
CA SER A 88 15.29 10.24 5.47
C SER A 88 15.75 11.27 4.44
N ALA A 89 15.24 11.22 3.20
CA ALA A 89 15.50 12.24 2.19
C ALA A 89 14.93 13.61 2.60
N SER A 90 13.71 13.65 3.13
CA SER A 90 13.11 14.89 3.67
C SER A 90 13.85 15.39 4.91
N ALA A 91 14.25 14.50 5.83
CA ALA A 91 15.05 14.87 7.00
C ALA A 91 16.47 15.38 6.65
N GLY A 92 17.14 14.77 5.67
CA GLY A 92 18.45 15.23 5.17
C GLY A 92 18.38 16.63 4.54
N THR A 93 17.26 16.95 3.89
CA THR A 93 17.00 18.29 3.34
C THR A 93 16.76 19.32 4.46
N ALA A 94 16.12 18.93 5.57
CA ALA A 94 15.93 19.76 6.76
C ALA A 94 17.24 20.03 7.54
N VAL A 95 18.18 19.08 7.57
CA VAL A 95 19.50 19.27 8.21
C VAL A 95 20.45 20.07 7.33
N ALA A 96 20.43 19.88 6.00
CA ALA A 96 21.19 20.70 5.06
C ALA A 96 20.76 22.18 5.12
N SER A 97 19.46 22.45 5.32
CA SER A 97 18.93 23.80 5.55
C SER A 97 19.32 24.38 6.92
N THR A 98 19.57 23.55 7.92
CA THR A 98 20.06 23.98 9.25
C THR A 98 21.58 24.18 9.31
N GLY A 99 22.35 23.48 8.46
CA GLY A 99 23.81 23.62 8.33
C GLY A 99 24.25 24.79 7.43
N SER A 100 23.39 25.25 6.52
CA SER A 100 23.66 26.42 5.65
C SER A 100 23.28 27.77 6.29
N SER A 101 22.68 27.78 7.49
CA SER A 101 22.36 29.04 8.21
C SER A 101 23.47 29.55 9.13
N ALA A 102 24.63 28.89 9.20
CA ALA A 102 25.81 29.36 9.95
C ALA A 102 26.85 30.11 9.08
N GLY A 103 26.52 30.45 7.82
CA GLY A 103 27.43 31.13 6.90
C GLY A 103 26.81 32.17 5.96
N ALA A 104 25.49 32.38 5.98
CA ALA A 104 24.79 33.34 5.11
C ALA A 104 24.09 34.43 5.93
N ASN A 105 24.85 35.11 6.80
CA ASN A 105 24.46 36.43 7.30
C ASN A 105 25.63 37.40 7.10
N ARG A 106 26.03 37.56 5.85
CA ARG A 106 26.73 38.77 5.39
C ARG A 106 26.21 39.07 3.99
N LEU A 107 25.46 40.18 3.91
CA LEU A 107 24.83 40.79 2.74
C LEU A 107 23.57 40.01 2.26
N ALA A 108 22.38 40.58 2.08
CA ALA A 108 22.04 41.97 1.81
C ALA A 108 20.61 42.28 2.30
N GLY A 109 20.48 43.30 3.13
CA GLY A 109 19.42 44.26 2.91
C GLY A 109 19.92 45.19 1.81
N THR A 110 19.34 45.08 0.63
CA THR A 110 19.24 46.13 -0.39
C THR A 110 18.14 45.71 -1.34
N ASP A 111 17.02 46.41 -1.22
CA ASP A 111 16.30 47.05 -2.32
C ASP A 111 15.63 46.16 -3.39
N ASN A 112 14.29 46.26 -3.38
CA ASN A 112 13.38 46.11 -4.51
C ASN A 112 14.05 46.33 -5.88
N VAL A 113 13.98 45.34 -6.78
CA VAL A 113 13.81 45.54 -8.24
C VAL A 113 13.10 44.32 -8.86
N GLU A 114 12.03 44.61 -9.60
CA GLU A 114 11.25 43.80 -10.57
C GLU A 114 10.68 42.41 -10.20
N GLY A 115 9.39 42.42 -9.82
CA GLY A 115 8.48 41.29 -9.92
C GLY A 115 8.36 40.46 -8.65
N ASP A 116 7.67 40.98 -7.63
CA ASP A 116 7.33 40.21 -6.43
C ASP A 116 6.34 39.09 -6.82
N VAL A 117 6.88 37.93 -7.16
CA VAL A 117 6.10 36.75 -7.51
C VAL A 117 5.46 36.22 -6.24
N VAL A 118 4.13 36.19 -6.22
CA VAL A 118 3.34 35.66 -5.11
C VAL A 118 2.73 34.33 -5.49
N LEU A 119 2.46 33.51 -4.48
CA LEU A 119 1.73 32.25 -4.64
C LEU A 119 0.25 32.52 -4.35
N ALA A 120 -0.59 32.39 -5.37
CA ALA A 120 -2.03 32.56 -5.28
C ALA A 120 -2.73 31.20 -5.17
N GLY A 121 -3.44 31.00 -4.08
CA GLY A 121 -4.46 29.95 -3.95
C GLY A 121 -5.82 30.44 -4.46
N ALA A 122 -6.87 29.65 -4.23
CA ALA A 122 -8.22 29.98 -4.70
C ALA A 122 -8.70 31.37 -4.22
N GLU A 123 -8.55 31.66 -2.92
CA GLU A 123 -9.14 32.84 -2.26
C GLU A 123 -8.09 33.84 -1.73
N SER A 124 -6.83 33.42 -1.59
CA SER A 124 -5.78 34.23 -0.98
C SER A 124 -4.43 34.09 -1.66
N TYR A 125 -3.62 35.15 -1.58
CA TYR A 125 -2.24 35.14 -2.08
C TYR A 125 -1.22 35.34 -0.96
N HIS A 126 -0.04 34.78 -1.16
CA HIS A 126 0.99 34.57 -0.13
C HIS A 126 2.39 34.90 -0.66
N ARG A 127 3.32 35.22 0.24
CA ARG A 127 4.76 35.26 -0.08
C ARG A 127 5.28 33.86 -0.37
N THR A 128 6.32 33.76 -1.19
CA THR A 128 7.03 32.52 -1.53
C THR A 128 7.58 31.76 -0.33
N THR A 129 7.75 32.45 0.81
CA THR A 129 8.26 31.88 2.06
C THR A 129 7.19 31.57 3.10
N CYS A 130 5.90 31.65 2.75
CA CYS A 130 4.81 31.40 3.71
C CYS A 130 4.63 29.90 4.01
N SER A 131 4.75 29.51 5.28
CA SER A 131 4.62 28.11 5.73
C SER A 131 3.24 27.50 5.51
N LEU A 132 2.17 28.32 5.41
CA LEU A 132 0.80 27.85 5.17
C LEU A 132 0.57 27.36 3.73
N VAL A 133 1.46 27.72 2.81
CA VAL A 133 1.43 27.30 1.40
C VAL A 133 2.33 26.09 1.15
N ALA A 134 3.22 25.76 2.08
CA ALA A 134 4.20 24.68 1.92
C ALA A 134 3.57 23.28 1.70
N ASP A 135 2.32 23.08 2.12
CA ASP A 135 1.60 21.79 2.04
C ASP A 135 0.42 21.80 1.06
N GLN A 136 0.20 22.88 0.31
CA GLN A 136 -0.91 22.99 -0.65
C GLN A 136 -0.44 22.78 -2.10
N SER A 137 -1.09 21.86 -2.81
CA SER A 137 -0.74 21.48 -4.19
C SER A 137 -1.45 22.31 -5.28
N ASP A 138 -2.43 23.14 -4.91
CA ASP A 138 -3.25 23.93 -5.85
C ASP A 138 -2.93 25.43 -5.74
N VAL A 139 -1.68 25.77 -6.04
CA VAL A 139 -1.16 27.14 -5.88
C VAL A 139 -0.37 27.56 -7.11
N VAL A 140 -0.72 28.71 -7.67
CA VAL A 140 -0.14 29.23 -8.92
C VAL A 140 0.76 30.42 -8.60
N ALA A 141 2.00 30.39 -9.09
CA ALA A 141 2.92 31.52 -9.02
C ALA A 141 2.50 32.57 -10.05
N MET A 142 2.13 33.76 -9.58
CA MET A 142 1.70 34.88 -10.42
C MET A 142 2.21 36.21 -9.86
N PRO A 143 2.33 37.26 -10.67
CA PRO A 143 2.80 38.56 -10.17
C PRO A 143 1.82 39.16 -9.17
N LEU A 144 2.35 39.91 -8.19
CA LEU A 144 1.58 40.57 -7.13
C LEU A 144 0.40 41.40 -7.66
N GLU A 145 0.59 42.12 -8.77
CA GLU A 145 -0.48 42.95 -9.34
C GLU A 145 -1.67 42.12 -9.84
N GLU A 146 -1.40 40.95 -10.41
CA GLU A 146 -2.43 40.08 -10.99
C GLU A 146 -3.17 39.30 -9.90
N ALA A 147 -2.46 38.92 -8.84
CA ALA A 147 -3.07 38.37 -7.62
C ALA A 147 -4.00 39.40 -6.94
N ALA A 148 -3.62 40.67 -6.90
CA ALA A 148 -4.46 41.74 -6.35
C ALA A 148 -5.65 42.07 -7.27
N ALA A 149 -5.43 42.15 -8.60
CA ALA A 149 -6.47 42.44 -9.58
C ALA A 149 -7.55 41.35 -9.66
N SER A 150 -7.18 40.11 -9.34
CA SER A 150 -8.12 38.98 -9.28
C SER A 150 -9.00 38.95 -8.03
N GLY A 151 -8.94 39.98 -7.17
CA GLY A 151 -9.83 40.14 -6.02
C GLY A 151 -9.52 39.19 -4.85
N ARG A 152 -8.36 38.52 -4.88
CA ARG A 152 -7.92 37.60 -3.82
C ARG A 152 -7.43 38.38 -2.61
N ALA A 153 -7.66 37.86 -1.41
CA ALA A 153 -7.25 38.53 -0.19
C ALA A 153 -5.76 38.31 0.11
N ALA A 154 -5.08 39.34 0.58
CA ALA A 154 -3.73 39.19 1.12
C ALA A 154 -3.77 38.30 2.37
N CYS A 155 -2.87 37.31 2.44
CA CYS A 155 -2.77 36.48 3.63
C CYS A 155 -2.36 37.33 4.85
N ARG A 156 -3.17 37.29 5.92
CA ARG A 156 -2.92 38.03 7.18
C ARG A 156 -1.64 37.61 7.91
N VAL A 157 -1.13 36.41 7.63
CA VAL A 157 0.03 35.83 8.34
C VAL A 157 1.34 36.29 7.70
N CYS A 158 1.44 36.23 6.37
CA CYS A 158 2.67 36.62 5.67
C CYS A 158 2.64 38.02 5.07
N ASN A 159 1.50 38.72 5.19
CA ASN A 159 1.22 40.06 4.68
C ASN A 159 2.03 40.46 3.42
N PRO A 160 1.72 39.83 2.26
CA PRO A 160 2.51 40.03 1.05
C PRO A 160 2.41 41.47 0.48
N GLY A 161 1.31 42.17 0.74
CA GLY A 161 1.07 43.53 0.22
C GLY A 161 1.62 44.67 1.09
N GLY A 162 2.00 44.38 2.34
CA GLY A 162 2.46 45.39 3.30
C GLY A 162 1.36 46.36 3.74
N ASP A 163 1.14 46.46 5.04
CA ASP A 163 0.39 47.58 5.62
C ASP A 163 1.35 48.79 5.61
N ALA A 164 0.96 49.89 4.97
CA ALA A 164 1.55 51.18 5.31
C ALA A 164 1.01 51.65 6.66
#